data_AF-A0A7C8YFI4-F1
#
_entry.id   AF-A0A7C8YFI4-F1
#
_cell.length_a   1.000
_cell.length_b   1.000
_cell.length_c   1.000
_cell.angle_alpha   90.00
_cell.angle_beta   90.00
_cell.angle_gamma   90.00
#
_symmetry.space_group_name_H-M   'P 1'
#
loop_
_entity.id
_entity.type
_entity.pdbx_description
1 polymer ?
#
loop_
_entity_poly.entity_id
_entity_poly.type
_entity_poly.pdbx_seq_one_letter_code
_entity_poly.pdbx_strand_id
1 'polypeptide(L)'
;RVIAEIRSDGKEPDDEPPLSRNVTFSIGPKISDWDQQRAQWLKLNPAYPHYVNGKPRILLVSGSPPSPCDNPIGDHYLLKSIKNKIDYCRLHGIEILYNMAHLDKELSGYWAKLPLIRRLMLSHPEIEWIWWMDSDALFTDMVFEIPFAKYKDFNLIIHGYPDLLFQQKSWIAL
;
A
#
# COMPACT_ATOMS: atom_id res chain seq x y z
N ARG A 1 16.01 -10.78 13.55
CA ARG A 1 14.72 -11.44 13.88
C ARG A 1 13.65 -11.28 12.78
N VAL A 2 13.85 -10.45 11.74
CA VAL A 2 12.82 -10.00 10.79
C VAL A 2 12.74 -10.84 9.48
N ILE A 3 13.68 -11.75 9.24
CA ILE A 3 13.74 -12.53 7.98
C ILE A 3 12.82 -13.77 8.02
N ALA A 4 12.44 -14.27 9.19
CA ALA A 4 11.70 -15.53 9.31
C ALA A 4 10.22 -15.44 8.87
N GLU A 5 9.67 -14.23 8.71
CA GLU A 5 8.25 -14.01 8.39
C GLU A 5 8.01 -13.72 6.89
N ILE A 6 9.06 -13.43 6.12
CA ILE A 6 8.94 -13.17 4.68
C ILE A 6 8.99 -14.51 3.95
N ARG A 7 7.85 -14.99 3.48
CA ARG A 7 7.76 -16.23 2.70
C ARG A 7 7.74 -15.91 1.20
N SER A 8 8.74 -16.42 0.48
CA SER A 8 8.81 -16.41 -0.99
C SER A 8 8.04 -17.56 -1.63
N ASP A 9 7.77 -18.62 -0.86
CA ASP A 9 7.32 -19.88 -1.40
C ASP A 9 5.79 -19.93 -1.24
N GLY A 10 5.07 -19.80 -2.35
CA GLY A 10 3.60 -19.80 -2.42
C GLY A 10 2.92 -21.12 -2.05
N LYS A 11 3.54 -21.95 -1.21
CA LYS A 11 2.93 -23.14 -0.61
C LYS A 11 2.50 -22.81 0.81
N GLU A 12 1.19 -22.79 1.05
CA GLU A 12 0.67 -22.84 2.41
C GLU A 12 1.13 -24.17 3.05
N PRO A 13 1.67 -24.18 4.27
CA PRO A 13 1.90 -25.43 4.96
C PRO A 13 0.54 -26.02 5.34
N ASP A 14 0.22 -27.18 4.77
CA ASP A 14 -1.00 -27.96 5.02
C ASP A 14 -1.17 -28.41 6.50
N ASP A 15 -0.22 -28.09 7.39
CA ASP A 15 -0.06 -28.72 8.71
C ASP A 15 -0.19 -27.76 9.92
N GLU A 16 -0.74 -26.55 9.77
CA GLU A 16 -1.08 -25.73 10.94
C GLU A 16 -2.54 -25.96 11.38
N PRO A 17 -2.78 -26.29 12.67
CA PRO A 17 -4.13 -26.55 13.16
C PRO A 17 -5.01 -25.30 12.97
N PRO A 18 -6.30 -25.49 12.64
CA PRO A 18 -7.22 -24.37 12.46
C PRO A 18 -7.20 -23.47 13.69
N LEU A 19 -7.03 -22.16 13.46
CA LEU A 19 -6.91 -21.16 14.52
C LEU A 19 -8.09 -21.23 15.49
N SER A 20 -7.75 -21.18 16.77
CA SER A 20 -8.70 -21.07 17.88
C SER A 20 -9.60 -19.85 17.69
N ARG A 21 -10.93 -20.06 17.67
CA ARG A 21 -11.96 -18.99 17.60
C ARG A 21 -11.88 -17.97 18.75
N ASN A 22 -11.06 -18.22 19.77
CA ASN A 22 -10.87 -17.33 20.92
C ASN A 22 -9.73 -16.32 20.72
N VAL A 23 -9.02 -16.34 19.59
CA VAL A 23 -7.96 -15.37 19.28
C VAL A 23 -8.53 -14.24 18.44
N THR A 24 -8.36 -13.00 18.91
CA THR A 24 -8.75 -11.81 18.14
C THR A 24 -7.59 -11.39 17.24
N PHE A 25 -7.83 -11.32 15.94
CA PHE A 25 -6.82 -10.86 14.98
C PHE A 25 -6.33 -9.44 15.30
N SER A 26 -5.03 -9.19 15.11
CA SER A 26 -4.43 -7.87 15.23
C SER A 26 -3.29 -7.70 14.22
N ILE A 27 -3.32 -6.61 13.46
CA ILE A 27 -2.26 -6.23 12.50
C ILE A 27 -0.94 -5.84 13.23
N GLY A 28 -1.00 -5.62 14.54
CA GLY A 28 0.17 -5.36 15.37
C GLY A 28 -0.18 -4.63 16.67
N PRO A 29 0.82 -4.34 17.51
CA PRO A 29 0.58 -3.61 18.76
C PRO A 29 -0.12 -2.26 18.52
N LYS A 30 -1.02 -1.88 19.43
CA LYS A 30 -1.69 -0.58 19.39
C LYS A 30 -0.66 0.52 19.60
N ILE A 31 -0.67 1.51 18.70
CA ILE A 31 0.14 2.72 18.78
C ILE A 31 -0.84 3.88 18.92
N SER A 32 -0.66 4.73 19.93
CA SER A 32 -1.58 5.84 20.25
C SER A 32 -0.95 7.22 20.11
N ASP A 33 0.34 7.28 19.85
CA ASP A 33 1.19 8.47 19.86
C ASP A 33 2.02 8.61 18.57
N TRP A 34 1.55 8.01 17.47
CA TRP A 34 2.27 7.97 16.19
C TRP A 34 2.57 9.36 15.65
N ASP A 35 1.61 10.30 15.73
CA ASP A 35 1.80 11.66 15.21
C ASP A 35 2.91 12.40 15.96
N GLN A 36 3.00 12.22 17.29
CA GLN A 36 4.07 12.79 18.10
C GLN A 36 5.43 12.15 17.76
N GLN A 37 5.47 10.82 17.62
CA GLN A 37 6.68 10.09 17.22
C GLN A 37 7.17 10.55 15.85
N ARG A 38 6.27 10.66 14.87
CA ARG A 38 6.59 11.12 13.51
C ARG A 38 7.08 12.57 13.50
N ALA A 39 6.41 13.47 14.22
CA ALA A 39 6.83 14.86 14.33
C ALA A 39 8.24 15.00 14.95
N GLN A 40 8.54 14.21 15.99
CA GLN A 40 9.87 14.18 16.59
C GLN A 40 10.91 13.62 15.61
N TRP A 41 10.59 12.54 14.90
CA TRP A 41 11.49 11.94 13.91
C TRP A 41 11.83 12.93 12.79
N LEU A 42 10.84 13.64 12.23
CA LEU A 42 11.05 14.63 11.17
C LEU A 42 11.92 15.80 11.64
N LYS A 43 11.78 16.23 12.90
CA LYS A 43 12.64 17.26 13.50
C LYS A 43 14.10 16.80 13.63
N LEU A 44 14.32 15.53 13.93
CA LEU A 44 15.67 14.95 14.08
C LEU A 44 16.31 14.57 12.74
N ASN A 45 15.53 14.43 11.67
CA ASN A 45 15.98 13.94 10.37
C ASN A 45 15.66 14.93 9.23
N PRO A 46 16.22 16.16 9.25
CA PRO A 46 15.89 17.20 8.26
C PRO A 46 16.30 16.85 6.81
N ALA A 47 17.18 15.86 6.62
CA ALA A 47 17.56 15.35 5.31
C ALA A 47 16.43 14.57 4.61
N TYR A 48 15.40 14.16 5.35
CA TYR A 48 14.25 13.40 4.85
C TYR A 48 12.94 14.19 5.07
N PRO A 49 12.74 15.32 4.38
CA PRO A 49 11.55 16.13 4.58
C PRO A 49 10.34 15.47 3.94
N HIS A 50 9.19 15.51 4.63
CA HIS A 50 7.92 14.98 4.14
C HIS A 50 7.26 15.82 3.04
N TYR A 51 7.78 17.03 2.79
CA TYR A 51 7.47 17.84 1.60
C TYR A 51 8.76 18.25 0.90
N VAL A 52 8.76 18.20 -0.43
CA VAL A 52 9.87 18.63 -1.29
C VAL A 52 9.30 19.60 -2.33
N ASN A 53 9.86 20.81 -2.40
CA ASN A 53 9.41 21.87 -3.33
C ASN A 53 7.89 22.14 -3.27
N GLY A 54 7.30 22.10 -2.07
CA GLY A 54 5.87 22.31 -1.85
C GLY A 54 4.96 21.13 -2.22
N LYS A 55 5.52 20.00 -2.69
CA LYS A 55 4.78 18.77 -2.96
C LYS A 55 5.01 17.75 -1.83
N PRO A 56 4.00 16.99 -1.40
CA PRO A 56 4.19 15.94 -0.41
C PRO A 56 5.03 14.80 -0.99
N ARG A 57 5.81 14.12 -0.14
CA ARG A 57 6.46 12.87 -0.52
C ARG A 57 5.43 11.75 -0.62
N ILE A 58 5.44 11.05 -1.75
CA ILE A 58 4.47 10.00 -2.07
C ILE A 58 5.23 8.70 -2.31
N LEU A 59 4.73 7.63 -1.71
CA LEU A 59 5.13 6.26 -2.00
C LEU A 59 3.98 5.56 -2.72
N LEU A 60 4.12 5.29 -4.01
CA LEU A 60 3.20 4.43 -4.74
C LEU A 60 3.50 2.97 -4.38
N VAL A 61 2.49 2.25 -3.91
CA VAL A 61 2.60 0.86 -3.49
C VAL A 61 1.73 0.01 -4.40
N SER A 62 2.34 -0.99 -5.02
CA SER A 62 1.66 -2.02 -5.80
C SER A 62 2.20 -3.39 -5.41
N GLY A 63 1.63 -4.45 -5.95
CA GLY A 63 2.13 -5.78 -5.70
C GLY A 63 1.36 -6.87 -6.42
N SER A 64 1.94 -8.05 -6.43
CA SER A 64 1.35 -9.28 -6.94
C SER A 64 1.74 -10.46 -6.03
N PRO A 65 1.06 -11.61 -6.13
CA PRO A 65 1.53 -12.82 -5.46
C PRO A 65 3.00 -13.14 -5.79
N PRO A 66 3.73 -13.81 -4.88
CA PRO A 66 5.12 -14.26 -5.11
C PRO A 66 5.22 -15.34 -6.18
N SER A 67 4.21 -16.20 -6.29
CA SER A 67 4.19 -17.30 -7.24
C SER A 67 3.90 -16.80 -8.66
N PRO A 68 4.36 -17.52 -9.69
CA PRO A 68 3.91 -17.29 -11.06
C PRO A 68 2.38 -17.30 -11.16
N CYS A 69 1.85 -16.57 -12.12
CA CYS A 69 0.43 -16.58 -12.41
C CYS A 69 -0.02 -17.96 -12.91
N ASP A 70 -1.22 -18.41 -12.51
CA ASP A 70 -1.81 -19.67 -12.99
C ASP A 70 -1.91 -19.69 -14.53
N ASN A 71 -2.23 -18.54 -15.12
CA ASN A 71 -2.11 -18.32 -16.55
C ASN A 71 -0.75 -17.65 -16.87
N PRO A 72 0.14 -18.30 -17.63
CA PRO A 72 1.49 -17.78 -17.91
C PRO A 72 1.52 -16.41 -18.58
N ILE A 73 0.49 -16.02 -19.33
CA ILE A 73 0.42 -14.68 -19.93
C ILE A 73 0.21 -13.59 -18.87
N GLY A 74 -0.29 -13.94 -17.68
CA GLY A 74 -0.53 -13.02 -16.58
C GLY A 74 0.73 -12.29 -16.14
N ASP A 75 1.86 -12.99 -16.04
CA ASP A 75 3.14 -12.39 -15.68
C ASP A 75 3.61 -11.35 -16.70
N HIS A 76 3.28 -11.54 -17.98
CA HIS A 76 3.55 -10.53 -19.01
C HIS A 76 2.71 -9.26 -18.81
N TYR A 77 1.44 -9.39 -18.39
CA TYR A 77 0.61 -8.23 -18.05
C TYR A 77 1.07 -7.52 -16.77
N LEU A 78 1.49 -8.27 -15.74
CA LEU A 78 2.09 -7.70 -14.53
C LEU A 78 3.34 -6.90 -14.88
N LEU A 79 4.21 -7.42 -15.75
CA LEU A 79 5.41 -6.72 -16.23
C LEU A 79 5.06 -5.42 -16.98
N LYS A 80 4.06 -5.45 -17.86
CA LYS A 80 3.60 -4.24 -18.57
C LYS A 80 2.99 -3.22 -17.61
N SER A 81 2.26 -3.69 -16.61
CA SER A 81 1.64 -2.84 -15.60
C SER A 81 2.67 -2.13 -14.73
N ILE A 82 3.67 -2.85 -14.21
CA ILE A 82 4.71 -2.20 -13.42
C ILE A 82 5.57 -1.24 -14.27
N LYS A 83 5.83 -1.56 -15.55
CA LYS A 83 6.46 -0.61 -16.48
C LYS A 83 5.65 0.68 -16.61
N ASN A 84 4.34 0.58 -16.79
CA ASN A 84 3.44 1.75 -16.87
C ASN A 84 3.53 2.62 -15.61
N LYS A 85 3.49 2.01 -14.42
CA LYS A 85 3.62 2.71 -13.14
C LYS A 85 5.00 3.35 -12.97
N ILE A 86 6.08 2.66 -13.35
CA ILE A 86 7.45 3.21 -13.32
C ILE A 86 7.55 4.47 -14.20
N ASP A 87 6.99 4.43 -15.40
CA ASP A 87 7.04 5.58 -16.32
C ASP A 87 6.28 6.79 -15.75
N TYR A 88 5.08 6.60 -15.18
CA TYR A 88 4.34 7.66 -14.49
C TYR A 88 5.12 8.19 -13.27
N CYS A 89 5.54 7.31 -12.36
CA CYS A 89 6.25 7.69 -11.14
C CYS A 89 7.55 8.47 -11.44
N ARG A 90 8.28 8.10 -12.50
CA ARG A 90 9.48 8.82 -12.94
C ARG A 90 9.16 10.25 -13.40
N LEU A 91 8.08 10.46 -14.14
CA LEU A 91 7.67 11.78 -14.63
C LEU A 91 7.23 12.69 -13.46
N HIS A 92 6.60 12.10 -12.45
CA HIS A 92 5.97 12.83 -11.34
C HIS A 92 6.81 12.89 -10.06
N GLY A 93 8.02 12.31 -10.06
CA GLY A 93 8.91 12.31 -8.90
C GLY A 93 8.38 11.51 -7.71
N ILE A 94 7.68 10.40 -7.98
CA ILE A 94 7.04 9.54 -6.98
C ILE A 94 7.92 8.29 -6.76
N GLU A 95 8.15 7.93 -5.51
CA GLU A 95 8.84 6.68 -5.17
C GLU A 95 7.89 5.49 -5.35
N ILE A 96 8.40 4.33 -5.76
CA ILE A 96 7.58 3.13 -5.97
C ILE A 96 8.10 1.94 -5.17
N LEU A 97 7.18 1.22 -4.53
CA LEU A 97 7.43 -0.07 -3.90
C LEU A 97 6.52 -1.12 -4.53
N TYR A 98 7.12 -2.23 -4.96
CA TYR A 98 6.41 -3.38 -5.49
C TYR A 98 6.56 -4.57 -4.55
N ASN A 99 5.47 -4.96 -3.89
CA ASN A 99 5.49 -6.08 -2.95
C ASN A 99 5.22 -7.41 -3.66
N MET A 100 6.04 -8.41 -3.35
CA MET A 100 5.84 -9.81 -3.74
C MET A 100 5.91 -10.74 -2.52
N ALA A 101 5.74 -10.23 -1.30
CA ALA A 101 5.81 -11.03 -0.08
C ALA A 101 4.44 -11.15 0.59
N HIS A 102 4.14 -12.32 1.14
CA HIS A 102 3.10 -12.47 2.14
C HIS A 102 3.68 -12.08 3.50
N LEU A 103 3.10 -11.04 4.11
CA LEU A 103 3.53 -10.54 5.43
C LEU A 103 2.73 -11.15 6.58
N ASP A 104 1.55 -11.68 6.28
CA ASP A 104 0.61 -12.24 7.23
C ASP A 104 -0.11 -13.41 6.55
N LYS A 105 -0.29 -14.53 7.27
CA LYS A 105 -0.97 -15.71 6.74
C LYS A 105 -2.48 -15.56 6.75
N GLU A 106 -3.02 -14.81 7.72
CA GLU A 106 -4.45 -14.60 7.89
C GLU A 106 -4.98 -13.56 6.87
N LEU A 107 -4.15 -12.56 6.54
CA LEU A 107 -4.47 -11.55 5.54
C LEU A 107 -3.83 -11.87 4.18
N SER A 108 -4.34 -12.92 3.54
CA SER A 108 -3.94 -13.33 2.19
C SER A 108 -4.76 -12.63 1.08
N GLY A 109 -4.37 -12.87 -0.18
CA GLY A 109 -5.04 -12.30 -1.35
C GLY A 109 -5.14 -10.78 -1.32
N TYR A 110 -6.33 -10.24 -1.56
CA TYR A 110 -6.58 -8.79 -1.58
C TYR A 110 -6.37 -8.11 -0.20
N TRP A 111 -6.43 -8.85 0.90
CA TRP A 111 -6.25 -8.32 2.25
C TRP A 111 -4.78 -8.07 2.62
N ALA A 112 -3.84 -8.65 1.87
CA ALA A 112 -2.40 -8.51 2.10
C ALA A 112 -1.90 -7.06 2.05
N LYS A 113 -2.68 -6.15 1.45
CA LYS A 113 -2.38 -4.72 1.42
C LYS A 113 -2.40 -4.05 2.81
N LEU A 114 -3.24 -4.53 3.73
CA LEU A 114 -3.37 -3.94 5.07
C LEU A 114 -2.08 -4.03 5.92
N PRO A 115 -1.48 -5.21 6.15
CA PRO A 115 -0.24 -5.31 6.93
C PRO A 115 0.92 -4.60 6.24
N LEU A 116 0.95 -4.62 4.90
CA LEU A 116 1.94 -3.92 4.11
C LEU A 116 1.86 -2.40 4.31
N ILE A 117 0.68 -1.80 4.13
CA ILE A 117 0.49 -0.36 4.30
C ILE A 117 0.85 0.06 5.72
N ARG A 118 0.37 -0.65 6.76
CA ARG A 118 0.73 -0.35 8.16
C ARG A 118 2.25 -0.40 8.37
N ARG A 119 2.92 -1.41 7.83
CA ARG A 119 4.38 -1.56 7.95
C ARG A 119 5.12 -0.40 7.28
N LEU A 120 4.70 0.00 6.09
CA LEU A 120 5.29 1.12 5.36
C LEU A 120 5.08 2.46 6.06
N MET A 121 3.88 2.70 6.61
CA MET A 121 3.63 3.91 7.41
C MET A 121 4.61 4.02 8.58
N LEU A 122 4.88 2.91 9.27
CA LEU A 122 5.76 2.89 10.44
C LEU A 122 7.26 2.92 10.08
N SER A 123 7.64 2.35 8.94
CA SER A 123 9.06 2.30 8.51
C SER A 123 9.51 3.52 7.72
N HIS A 124 8.58 4.29 7.16
CA HIS A 124 8.83 5.47 6.33
C HIS A 124 8.12 6.72 6.88
N PRO A 125 8.52 7.23 8.06
CA PRO A 125 7.92 8.43 8.65
C PRO A 125 8.10 9.70 7.78
N GLU A 126 9.06 9.70 6.85
CA GLU A 126 9.26 10.75 5.85
C GLU A 126 8.20 10.78 4.74
N ILE A 127 7.44 9.70 4.55
CA ILE A 127 6.38 9.65 3.54
C ILE A 127 5.14 10.35 4.10
N GLU A 128 4.53 11.21 3.29
CA GLU A 128 3.30 11.92 3.64
C GLU A 128 2.08 11.15 3.13
N TRP A 129 2.15 10.62 1.90
CA TRP A 129 1.08 9.85 1.29
C TRP A 129 1.56 8.48 0.81
N ILE A 130 0.86 7.43 1.25
CA ILE A 130 0.95 6.12 0.62
C ILE A 130 -0.18 6.01 -0.39
N TRP A 131 0.18 5.80 -1.65
CA TRP A 131 -0.78 5.60 -2.73
C TRP A 131 -0.80 4.13 -3.13
N TRP A 132 -1.78 3.39 -2.60
CA TRP A 132 -2.01 2.02 -3.06
C TRP A 132 -2.62 2.02 -4.47
N MET A 133 -2.04 1.21 -5.36
CA MET A 133 -2.55 1.00 -6.71
C MET A 133 -2.44 -0.48 -7.10
N ASP A 134 -3.58 -1.11 -7.43
CA ASP A 134 -3.62 -2.53 -7.79
C ASP A 134 -2.80 -2.82 -9.06
N SER A 135 -2.38 -4.08 -9.21
CA SER A 135 -1.53 -4.52 -10.32
C SER A 135 -2.26 -4.51 -11.67
N ASP A 136 -3.58 -4.55 -11.69
CA ASP A 136 -4.43 -4.44 -12.88
C ASP A 136 -4.90 -3.00 -13.18
N ALA A 137 -4.64 -2.05 -12.29
CA ALA A 137 -4.86 -0.62 -12.55
C ALA A 137 -3.69 -0.01 -13.35
N LEU A 138 -3.99 0.83 -14.35
CA LEU A 138 -3.00 1.45 -15.24
C LEU A 138 -3.19 2.96 -15.33
N PHE A 139 -2.08 3.70 -15.41
CA PHE A 139 -2.09 5.11 -15.80
C PHE A 139 -2.33 5.22 -17.30
N THR A 140 -3.38 5.96 -17.67
CA THR A 140 -3.71 6.27 -19.06
C THR A 140 -3.57 7.76 -19.38
N ASP A 141 -3.59 8.61 -18.36
CA ASP A 141 -3.16 10.01 -18.43
C ASP A 141 -1.81 10.15 -17.72
N MET A 142 -0.76 10.39 -18.51
CA MET A 142 0.61 10.53 -18.00
C MET A 142 0.95 11.96 -17.58
N VAL A 143 0.09 12.94 -17.88
CA VAL A 143 0.31 14.37 -17.61
C VAL A 143 -0.41 14.81 -16.34
N PHE A 144 -1.54 14.19 -16.03
CA PHE A 144 -2.31 14.49 -14.83
C PHE A 144 -1.46 14.38 -13.56
N GLU A 145 -1.58 15.39 -12.69
CA GLU A 145 -1.03 15.39 -11.33
C GLU A 145 -2.18 15.41 -10.32
N ILE A 146 -2.07 14.62 -9.25
CA ILE A 146 -3.05 14.64 -8.16
C ILE A 146 -3.00 16.03 -7.47
N PRO A 147 -4.14 16.73 -7.33
CA PRO A 147 -4.18 18.05 -6.70
C PRO A 147 -4.15 17.94 -5.17
N PHE A 148 -3.02 17.52 -4.58
CA PHE A 148 -2.89 17.26 -3.13
C PHE A 148 -3.29 18.43 -2.23
N ALA A 149 -3.14 19.67 -2.69
CA ALA A 149 -3.60 20.87 -1.98
C ALA A 149 -5.11 20.82 -1.65
N LYS A 150 -5.92 20.16 -2.49
CA LYS A 150 -7.36 19.96 -2.27
C LYS A 150 -7.64 19.04 -1.07
N TYR A 151 -6.67 18.20 -0.70
CA TYR A 151 -6.85 17.12 0.26
C TYR A 151 -6.10 17.34 1.59
N LYS A 152 -5.60 18.55 1.84
CA LYS A 152 -4.79 18.90 3.03
C LYS A 152 -5.45 18.58 4.39
N ASP A 153 -6.79 18.57 4.43
CA ASP A 153 -7.58 18.34 5.64
C ASP A 153 -8.17 16.91 5.69
N PHE A 154 -7.67 16.00 4.84
CA PHE A 154 -8.13 14.62 4.72
C PHE A 154 -6.96 13.64 4.88
N ASN A 155 -7.27 12.43 5.35
CA ASN A 155 -6.27 11.36 5.55
C ASN A 155 -6.48 10.15 4.62
N LEU A 156 -7.59 10.13 3.87
CA LEU A 156 -7.95 9.04 2.96
C LEU A 156 -8.69 9.62 1.76
N ILE A 157 -8.23 9.25 0.56
CA ILE A 157 -8.80 9.67 -0.71
C ILE A 157 -9.08 8.40 -1.51
N ILE A 158 -10.34 8.22 -1.90
CA ILE A 158 -10.78 7.08 -2.71
C ILE A 158 -11.72 7.64 -3.78
N HIS A 159 -11.65 7.11 -5.00
CA HIS A 159 -12.61 7.43 -6.05
C HIS A 159 -14.00 6.91 -5.63
N GLY A 160 -15.08 7.64 -5.92
CA GLY A 160 -16.43 7.12 -5.67
C GLY A 160 -17.49 8.19 -5.53
N TYR A 161 -18.70 7.76 -5.18
CA TYR A 161 -19.90 8.60 -5.16
C TYR A 161 -20.60 8.54 -3.79
N PRO A 162 -20.79 9.69 -3.11
CA PRO A 162 -21.40 9.72 -1.77
C PRO A 162 -22.79 9.09 -1.70
N ASP A 163 -23.62 9.28 -2.73
CA ASP A 163 -24.98 8.73 -2.75
C ASP A 163 -24.97 7.19 -2.82
N LEU A 164 -24.06 6.63 -3.63
CA LEU A 164 -23.87 5.18 -3.73
C LEU A 164 -23.36 4.60 -2.41
N LEU A 165 -22.46 5.31 -1.72
CA LEU A 165 -21.85 4.83 -0.48
C LEU A 165 -22.81 4.96 0.71
N PHE A 166 -23.34 6.15 0.98
CA PHE A 166 -24.06 6.44 2.21
C PHE A 166 -25.55 6.10 2.13
N GLN A 167 -26.17 6.31 0.97
CA GLN A 167 -27.61 6.08 0.81
C GLN A 167 -27.87 4.65 0.35
N GLN A 168 -27.21 4.24 -0.74
CA GLN A 168 -27.47 2.93 -1.35
C GLN A 168 -26.66 1.78 -0.75
N LYS A 169 -25.54 2.10 -0.09
CA LYS A 169 -24.60 1.11 0.48
C LYS A 169 -24.14 0.09 -0.58
N SER A 170 -23.88 0.59 -1.78
CA SER A 170 -23.41 -0.23 -2.89
C SER A 170 -21.97 -0.70 -2.65
N TRP A 171 -21.70 -1.97 -2.90
CA TRP A 171 -20.37 -2.57 -2.80
C TRP A 171 -19.34 -2.02 -3.82
N ILE A 172 -19.80 -1.35 -4.88
CA ILE A 172 -18.97 -0.69 -5.91
C ILE A 172 -19.01 0.84 -5.80
N ALA A 173 -19.38 1.37 -4.63
CA ALA A 173 -19.50 2.81 -4.43
C ALA A 173 -18.14 3.55 -4.39
N LEU A 174 -17.06 2.81 -4.12
CA LEU A 174 -15.68 3.25 -3.92
C LEU A 174 -14.72 2.33 -4.68
#